data_AF-A0ABD1A4T3-F1
#
_entry.id   AF-A0ABD1A4T3-F1
#
_cell.length_a   1.000
_cell.length_b   1.000
_cell.length_c   1.000
_cell.angle_alpha   90.00
_cell.angle_beta   90.00
_cell.angle_gamma   90.00
#
_symmetry.space_group_name_H-M   'P 1'
#
loop_
_entity.id
_entity.type
_entity.pdbx_description
1 polymer ?
#
loop_
_entity_poly.entity_id
_entity_poly.type
_entity_poly.pdbx_seq_one_letter_code
_entity_poly.pdbx_strand_id
1 'polypeptide(L)'
;MKVFCWNLRGLNSQSRQHFVKEWIFKNKPLVGAFLETHVAGSNASTILASTVPGWRVDCNYSEAENGRIWIVWDPAISVFIYRKTAQLILCGIHDSSTHVSISVAFIYGFNTEIQRRRLHL
;
A
#
# COMPACT_ATOMS: atom_id res chain seq x y z
N MET A 1 -6.43 15.97 -4.82
CA MET A 1 -5.76 14.67 -4.60
C MET A 1 -6.62 13.76 -3.72
N LYS A 2 -6.91 12.53 -4.16
CA LYS A 2 -7.66 11.52 -3.39
C LYS A 2 -6.70 10.42 -2.91
N VAL A 3 -6.74 10.12 -1.61
CA VAL A 3 -5.91 9.09 -0.95
C VAL A 3 -6.83 8.00 -0.39
N PHE A 4 -6.41 6.74 -0.46
CA PHE A 4 -7.15 5.62 0.16
C PHE A 4 -6.26 4.75 1.05
N CYS A 5 -6.89 4.00 1.94
CA CYS A 5 -6.24 2.94 2.71
C CYS A 5 -7.22 1.79 2.86
N TRP A 6 -6.82 0.57 2.49
CA TRP A 6 -7.72 -0.56 2.43
C TRP A 6 -7.05 -1.86 2.90
N ASN A 7 -7.59 -2.46 3.96
CA ASN A 7 -7.29 -3.83 4.34
C ASN A 7 -8.00 -4.83 3.41
N LEU A 8 -7.23 -5.52 2.56
CA LEU A 8 -7.74 -6.44 1.54
C LEU A 8 -7.95 -7.87 2.04
N ARG A 9 -7.24 -8.25 3.11
CA ARG A 9 -7.17 -9.63 3.63
C ARG A 9 -6.90 -10.66 2.53
N GLY A 10 -5.89 -10.40 1.71
CA GLY A 10 -5.47 -11.20 0.57
C GLY A 10 -5.71 -10.52 -0.78
N LEU A 11 -4.76 -10.66 -1.71
CA LEU A 11 -4.85 -10.15 -3.09
C LEU A 11 -4.48 -11.19 -4.16
N ASN A 12 -4.22 -12.44 -3.78
CA ASN A 12 -3.82 -13.48 -4.73
C ASN A 12 -4.93 -13.93 -5.70
N SER A 13 -6.21 -13.73 -5.37
CA SER A 13 -7.31 -14.18 -6.24
C SER A 13 -7.65 -13.17 -7.33
N GLN A 14 -7.84 -13.67 -8.56
CA GLN A 14 -8.18 -12.83 -9.73
C GLN A 14 -9.47 -12.02 -9.52
N SER A 15 -10.50 -12.61 -8.90
CA SER A 15 -11.75 -11.90 -8.58
C SER A 15 -11.50 -10.69 -7.67
N ARG A 16 -10.56 -10.79 -6.73
CA ARG A 16 -10.23 -9.68 -5.83
C ARG A 16 -9.43 -8.60 -6.54
N GLN A 17 -8.48 -9.00 -7.38
CA GLN A 17 -7.72 -8.07 -8.21
C GLN A 17 -8.66 -7.29 -9.14
N HIS A 18 -9.62 -7.97 -9.77
CA HIS A 18 -10.64 -7.32 -10.61
C HIS A 18 -11.50 -6.33 -9.80
N PHE A 19 -11.97 -6.72 -8.62
CA PHE A 19 -12.74 -5.83 -7.75
C PHE A 19 -11.97 -4.57 -7.34
N VAL A 20 -10.70 -4.72 -6.96
CA VAL A 20 -9.83 -3.57 -6.62
C VAL A 20 -9.61 -2.69 -7.84
N LYS A 21 -9.36 -3.28 -9.01
CA LYS A 21 -9.18 -2.55 -10.28
C LYS A 21 -10.41 -1.73 -10.64
N GLU A 22 -11.60 -2.32 -10.59
CA GLU A 22 -12.88 -1.63 -10.82
C GLU A 22 -13.10 -0.49 -9.82
N TRP A 23 -12.79 -0.72 -8.55
CA TRP A 23 -12.89 0.31 -7.52
C TRP A 23 -11.95 1.50 -7.80
N ILE A 24 -10.71 1.25 -8.21
CA ILE A 24 -9.75 2.30 -8.56
C ILE A 24 -10.22 3.06 -9.80
N PHE A 25 -10.67 2.36 -10.85
CA PHE A 25 -11.20 2.97 -12.06
C PHE A 25 -12.39 3.90 -11.76
N LYS A 26 -13.31 3.46 -10.91
CA LYS A 26 -14.50 4.22 -10.55
C LYS A 26 -14.19 5.44 -9.67
N ASN A 27 -13.31 5.29 -8.68
CA ASN A 27 -13.08 6.34 -7.68
C ASN A 27 -11.96 7.32 -8.06
N LYS A 28 -11.07 6.90 -8.97
CA LYS A 28 -9.91 7.66 -9.46
C LYS A 28 -9.04 8.21 -8.32
N PRO A 29 -8.61 7.39 -7.35
CA PRO A 29 -7.57 7.82 -6.41
C PRO A 29 -6.24 8.04 -7.17
N LEU A 30 -5.33 8.81 -6.57
CA LEU A 30 -3.96 8.97 -7.10
C LEU A 30 -2.95 8.14 -6.31
N VAL A 31 -3.25 7.83 -5.06
CA VAL A 31 -2.37 7.12 -4.14
C VAL A 31 -3.17 6.40 -3.09
N GLY A 32 -2.63 5.32 -2.56
CA GLY A 32 -3.15 4.71 -1.35
C GLY A 32 -2.31 3.57 -0.86
N ALA A 33 -2.82 2.90 0.17
CA ALA A 33 -2.19 1.71 0.72
C ALA A 33 -3.11 0.51 0.74
N PHE A 34 -2.56 -0.65 0.39
CA PHE A 34 -3.16 -1.95 0.61
C PHE A 34 -2.53 -2.60 1.85
N LEU A 35 -3.38 -3.04 2.77
CA LEU A 35 -2.98 -3.73 3.98
C LEU A 35 -3.36 -5.21 3.88
N GLU A 36 -2.57 -6.08 4.52
CA GLU A 36 -2.78 -7.54 4.54
C GLU A 36 -2.92 -8.13 3.13
N THR A 37 -2.00 -7.78 2.21
CA THR A 37 -2.06 -8.30 0.83
C THR A 37 -1.85 -9.81 0.76
N HIS A 38 -1.09 -10.38 1.71
CA HIS A 38 -0.72 -11.80 1.76
C HIS A 38 -0.06 -12.29 0.46
N VAL A 39 0.63 -11.38 -0.24
CA VAL A 39 1.35 -11.69 -1.48
C VAL A 39 2.83 -11.89 -1.13
N ALA A 40 3.41 -12.99 -1.58
CA ALA A 40 4.85 -13.21 -1.46
C ALA A 40 5.61 -12.20 -2.34
N GLY A 41 6.78 -11.73 -1.89
CA GLY A 41 7.58 -10.73 -2.63
C GLY A 41 7.90 -11.14 -4.07
N SER A 42 8.09 -12.45 -4.33
CA SER A 42 8.30 -13.00 -5.67
C SER A 42 7.11 -12.80 -6.63
N ASN A 43 5.88 -12.74 -6.11
CA ASN A 43 4.66 -12.55 -6.89
C ASN A 43 4.19 -11.10 -6.90
N ALA A 44 4.83 -10.21 -6.13
CA ALA A 44 4.34 -8.86 -5.92
C ALA A 44 4.22 -8.06 -7.23
N SER A 45 5.22 -8.15 -8.10
CA SER A 45 5.22 -7.47 -9.41
C SER A 45 4.09 -7.95 -10.32
N THR A 46 3.85 -9.25 -10.40
CA THR A 46 2.77 -9.84 -11.21
C THR A 46 1.40 -9.40 -10.71
N ILE A 47 1.16 -9.46 -9.39
CA ILE A 47 -0.12 -9.08 -8.79
C ILE A 47 -0.36 -7.57 -8.89
N LEU A 48 0.69 -6.76 -8.76
CA LEU A 48 0.59 -5.32 -8.97
C LEU A 48 0.20 -5.01 -10.43
N ALA A 49 0.89 -5.62 -11.38
CA ALA A 49 0.64 -5.41 -12.81
C ALA A 49 -0.79 -5.80 -13.22
N SER A 50 -1.38 -6.83 -12.60
CA SER A 50 -2.77 -7.23 -12.87
C SER A 50 -3.80 -6.33 -12.18
N THR A 51 -3.51 -5.86 -10.97
CA THR A 51 -4.46 -5.11 -10.12
C THR A 51 -4.48 -3.61 -10.45
N VAL A 52 -3.30 -3.00 -10.60
CA VAL A 52 -3.11 -1.57 -10.86
C VAL A 52 -2.06 -1.35 -11.96
N PRO A 53 -2.40 -1.64 -13.23
CA PRO A 53 -1.45 -1.56 -14.32
C PRO A 53 -0.83 -0.16 -14.45
N GLY A 54 0.50 -0.10 -14.53
CA GLY A 54 1.25 1.16 -14.69
C GLY A 54 1.47 1.97 -13.42
N TRP A 55 0.86 1.59 -12.30
CA TRP A 55 1.11 2.24 -11.01
C TRP A 55 2.45 1.82 -10.43
N ARG A 56 3.03 2.71 -9.62
CA ARG A 56 4.25 2.44 -8.85
C ARG A 56 3.89 1.86 -7.49
N VAL A 57 4.83 1.12 -6.89
CA VAL A 57 4.67 0.49 -5.56
C VAL A 57 5.93 0.65 -4.72
N ASP A 58 5.74 0.80 -3.41
CA ASP A 58 6.74 0.48 -2.39
C ASP A 58 6.06 -0.32 -1.28
N CYS A 59 6.82 -1.08 -0.52
CA CYS A 59 6.32 -2.01 0.47
C CYS A 59 7.34 -2.22 1.60
N ASN A 60 6.88 -2.79 2.71
CA ASN A 60 7.69 -3.04 3.90
C ASN A 60 8.22 -4.48 4.01
N TYR A 61 8.50 -5.17 2.89
CA TYR A 61 9.02 -6.55 2.94
C TYR A 61 10.32 -6.70 3.74
N SER A 62 11.18 -5.67 3.83
CA SER A 62 12.38 -5.69 4.67
C SER A 62 12.08 -5.77 6.17
N GLU A 63 10.87 -5.34 6.57
CA GLU A 63 10.47 -5.19 7.98
C GLU A 63 9.42 -6.23 8.41
N ALA A 64 8.73 -6.84 7.45
CA ALA A 64 7.67 -7.81 7.71
C ALA A 64 7.59 -8.87 6.62
N GLU A 65 7.64 -10.13 7.04
CA GLU A 65 7.37 -11.28 6.18
C GLU A 65 5.99 -11.13 5.52
N ASN A 66 5.95 -11.36 4.20
CA ASN A 66 4.79 -11.18 3.32
C ASN A 66 4.30 -9.73 3.11
N GLY A 67 5.05 -8.69 3.50
CA GLY A 67 4.83 -7.31 3.06
C GLY A 67 3.43 -6.80 3.41
N ARG A 68 3.25 -6.41 4.67
CA ARG A 68 1.92 -6.10 5.25
C ARG A 68 1.31 -4.81 4.74
N ILE A 69 2.14 -3.88 4.30
CA ILE A 69 1.73 -2.58 3.79
C ILE A 69 2.36 -2.40 2.42
N TRP A 70 1.53 -2.22 1.40
CA TRP A 70 1.93 -1.76 0.08
C TRP A 70 1.40 -0.36 -0.12
N ILE A 71 2.27 0.60 -0.40
CA ILE A 71 1.87 1.92 -0.90
C ILE A 71 1.91 1.87 -2.43
N VAL A 72 0.82 2.26 -3.07
CA VAL A 72 0.68 2.29 -4.54
C VAL A 72 0.27 3.67 -5.01
N TRP A 73 0.80 4.12 -6.14
CA TRP A 73 0.46 5.45 -6.67
C TRP A 73 0.54 5.54 -8.19
N ASP A 74 -0.27 6.45 -8.72
CA ASP A 74 -0.24 6.86 -10.12
C ASP A 74 1.07 7.63 -10.41
N PRO A 75 1.79 7.33 -11.52
CA PRO A 75 3.03 8.02 -11.87
C PRO A 75 2.90 9.55 -12.09
N ALA A 76 1.69 10.09 -12.21
CA ALA A 76 1.43 11.52 -12.30
C ALA A 76 1.78 12.30 -11.02
N ILE A 77 1.95 11.61 -9.90
CA ILE A 77 2.38 12.21 -8.62
C ILE A 77 3.72 11.65 -8.16
N SER A 78 4.40 12.39 -7.29
CA SER A 78 5.66 11.99 -6.67
C SER A 78 5.41 11.51 -5.24
N VAL A 79 5.99 10.37 -4.89
CA VAL A 79 5.95 9.80 -3.54
C VAL A 79 7.37 9.60 -3.06
N PHE A 80 7.68 10.13 -1.88
CA PHE A 80 8.97 9.99 -1.22
C PHE A 80 8.80 9.32 0.13
N ILE A 81 9.43 8.17 0.33
CA ILE A 81 9.30 7.40 1.56
C ILE A 81 10.27 7.94 2.62
N TYR A 82 9.72 8.44 3.73
CA TYR A 82 10.50 8.91 4.87
C TYR A 82 10.93 7.76 5.79
N ARG A 83 10.03 6.82 6.06
CA ARG A 83 10.28 5.71 7.00
C ARG A 83 9.41 4.50 6.70
N LYS A 84 9.98 3.30 6.85
CA LYS A 84 9.26 2.02 6.84
C LYS A 84 9.53 1.26 8.13
N THR A 85 8.50 0.63 8.68
CA THR A 85 8.57 -0.34 9.78
C THR A 85 7.59 -1.47 9.49
N ALA A 86 7.54 -2.48 10.36
CA ALA A 86 6.59 -3.57 10.25
C ALA A 86 5.10 -3.14 10.37
N GLN A 87 4.85 -1.94 10.92
CA GLN A 87 3.51 -1.40 11.19
C GLN A 87 3.24 -0.04 10.53
N LEU A 88 4.24 0.59 9.90
CA LEU A 88 4.12 1.96 9.40
C LEU A 88 4.88 2.13 8.09
N ILE A 89 4.25 2.83 7.13
CA ILE A 89 4.96 3.53 6.07
C ILE A 89 4.61 5.01 6.17
N LEU A 90 5.62 5.84 6.38
CA LEU A 90 5.50 7.30 6.40
C LEU A 90 6.11 7.86 5.12
N CYS A 91 5.36 8.68 4.39
CA CYS A 91 5.79 9.23 3.11
C CYS A 91 5.31 10.67 2.88
N GLY A 92 6.05 11.41 2.08
CA GLY A 92 5.62 12.65 1.44
C GLY A 92 4.98 12.34 0.09
N ILE A 93 3.90 13.04 -0.22
CA ILE A 93 3.19 12.95 -1.49
C ILE A 93 3.13 14.36 -2.07
N HIS A 94 3.58 14.51 -3.31
CA HIS A 94 3.55 15.77 -4.04
C HIS A 94 2.80 15.61 -5.36
N ASP A 95 1.76 16.41 -5.53
CA ASP A 95 0.99 16.51 -6.77
C ASP A 95 1.40 17.78 -7.51
N SER A 96 2.19 17.62 -8.57
CA SER A 96 2.71 18.73 -9.35
C SER A 96 1.62 19.46 -10.15
N SER A 97 0.46 18.85 -10.40
CA SER A 97 -0.64 19.49 -11.12
C SER A 97 -1.40 20.49 -10.25
N THR A 98 -1.48 20.23 -8.94
CA THR A 98 -2.17 21.09 -7.97
C THR A 98 -1.23 21.86 -7.07
N HIS A 99 0.09 21.61 -7.16
CA HIS A 99 1.14 22.13 -6.28
C HIS A 99 0.90 21.81 -4.79
N VAL A 100 0.14 20.75 -4.50
CA VAL A 100 -0.14 20.31 -3.13
C VAL A 100 0.87 19.27 -2.69
N SER A 101 1.43 19.46 -1.49
CA SER A 101 2.28 18.49 -0.80
C SER A 101 1.67 18.11 0.53
N ILE A 102 1.60 16.81 0.83
CA ILE A 102 1.15 16.28 2.12
C ILE A 102 2.10 15.21 2.64
N SER A 103 2.14 15.05 3.96
CA SER A 103 2.77 13.89 4.61
C SER A 103 1.70 12.92 5.07
N VAL A 104 1.84 11.64 4.73
CA VAL A 104 0.87 10.59 5.05
C VAL A 104 1.56 9.42 5.75
N ALA A 105 0.93 8.95 6.82
CA ALA A 105 1.32 7.76 7.54
C ALA A 105 0.27 6.65 7.31
N PHE A 106 0.68 5.55 6.69
CA PHE A 106 -0.14 4.34 6.56
C PHE A 106 0.25 3.36 7.67
N ILE A 107 -0.71 3.07 8.55
CA ILE A 107 -0.48 2.27 9.76
C ILE A 107 -1.25 0.95 9.69
N TYR A 108 -0.57 -0.14 10.03
CA TYR A 108 -1.16 -1.44 10.31
C TYR A 108 -0.84 -1.86 11.75
N GLY A 109 -1.84 -1.74 12.63
CA GLY A 109 -1.70 -2.15 14.03
C GLY A 109 -1.68 -3.68 14.18
N PHE A 110 -0.74 -4.21 14.96
CA PHE A 110 -0.72 -5.63 15.30
C PHE A 110 -1.88 -5.98 16.24
N ASN A 111 -2.78 -6.85 15.77
CA ASN A 111 -4.02 -7.17 16.47
C ASN A 111 -3.98 -8.50 17.23
N THR A 112 -2.95 -9.33 17.05
CA THR A 112 -2.81 -10.57 17.83
C THR A 112 -2.04 -10.32 19.12
N GLU A 113 -2.42 -11.03 20.18
CA GLU A 113 -1.77 -10.92 21.49
C GLU A 113 -0.26 -11.20 21.38
N ILE A 114 0.13 -12.22 20.62
CA ILE A 114 1.53 -12.60 20.37
C ILE A 114 2.30 -11.45 19.70
N GLN A 115 1.72 -10.81 18.70
CA GLN A 115 2.36 -9.69 18.02
C GLN A 115 2.40 -8.43 18.91
N ARG A 116 1.38 -8.21 19.75
CA ARG A 116 1.36 -7.10 20.72
C ARG A 116 2.40 -7.27 21.82
N ARG A 117 2.61 -8.50 22.33
CA ARG A 117 3.68 -8.76 23.32
C ARG A 117 5.07 -8.42 22.78
N ARG A 118 5.32 -8.62 21.49
CA ARG A 118 6.58 -8.25 20.81
C ARG A 118 6.81 -6.74 20.64
N LEU A 119 5.82 -5.89 20.95
CA LEU A 119 6.00 -4.43 20.98
C LEU A 119 6.58 -3.93 22.32
N HIS A 120 6.50 -4.74 23.37
CA HIS A 120 6.89 -4.39 24.74
C HIS A 120 8.20 -5.08 25.19
N LEU A 121 8.85 -5.79 24.26
CA LEU A 121 10.17 -6.41 24.42
C LEU A 121 11.15 -5.66 23.52
#